data_AF-A0A843KXG3-F1
#
_entry.id   AF-A0A843KXG3-F1
#
_cell.length_a   1.000
_cell.length_b   1.000
_cell.length_c   1.000
_cell.angle_alpha   90.00
_cell.angle_beta   90.00
_cell.angle_gamma   90.00
#
_symmetry.space_group_name_H-M   'P 1'
#
loop_
_entity.id
_entity.type
_entity.pdbx_description
1 polymer ?
#
loop_
_entity_poly.entity_id
_entity_poly.type
_entity_poly.pdbx_seq_one_letter_code
_entity_poly.pdbx_strand_id
1 'polypeptide(L)'
;MDINGLMNEILLQSTYEGCFTLDELLHHGSVHSLTGIGASKEQTQAFFLVLLGGEPDGAIFIDEKGTLFGDTAVLHLTGQEEFNLHRVAPPIADALVARCRVFEKSHLKKSGRLEIPTIGAPPRQRVGVLCLTVQDNRVPLAGAHVSIRKGKLVITGDVTDSEGRVCFRLLAGRYMCVVTDRTGERTRCIIEFHEPQVETFVDIGGTEDEST
;
A
#
# COMPACT_ATOMS: atom_id res chain seq x y z
N MET A 1 30.90 -4.30 0.00
CA MET A 1 29.97 -3.96 1.08
C MET A 1 28.58 -4.24 0.57
N ASP A 2 27.82 -5.08 1.26
CA ASP A 2 26.45 -5.38 0.91
C ASP A 2 25.53 -4.21 1.33
N ILE A 3 24.35 -4.12 0.71
CA ILE A 3 23.42 -3.02 0.96
C ILE A 3 22.90 -3.04 2.41
N ASN A 4 22.73 -4.22 3.01
CA ASN A 4 22.34 -4.35 4.41
C ASN A 4 23.40 -3.79 5.37
N GLY A 5 24.69 -4.10 5.14
CA GLY A 5 25.80 -3.53 5.90
C GLY A 5 25.86 -2.01 5.81
N LEU A 6 25.71 -1.45 4.61
CA LEU A 6 25.65 0.00 4.42
C LEU A 6 24.49 0.64 5.20
N MET A 7 23.29 0.07 5.09
CA MET A 7 22.11 0.60 5.81
C MET A 7 22.32 0.51 7.32
N ASN A 8 22.92 -0.57 7.83
CA ASN A 8 23.24 -0.72 9.25
C ASN A 8 24.21 0.36 9.74
N GLU A 9 25.27 0.65 8.98
CA GLU A 9 26.23 1.71 9.34
C GLU A 9 25.56 3.09 9.39
N ILE A 10 24.74 3.42 8.38
CA ILE A 10 23.98 4.67 8.36
C ILE A 10 23.07 4.76 9.59
N LEU A 11 22.34 3.69 9.91
CA LEU A 11 21.43 3.66 11.05
C LEU A 11 22.18 3.80 12.38
N LEU A 12 23.37 3.21 12.50
CA LEU A 12 24.20 3.27 13.72
C LEU A 12 24.75 4.68 13.99
N GLN A 13 24.98 5.47 12.94
CA GLN A 13 25.45 6.85 13.02
C GLN A 13 24.32 7.89 13.11
N SER A 14 23.07 7.43 13.10
CA SER A 14 21.89 8.28 12.99
C SER A 14 21.08 8.32 14.28
N THR A 15 20.31 9.39 14.47
CA THR A 15 19.54 9.60 15.70
C THR A 15 18.24 8.81 15.64
N TYR A 16 18.08 7.84 16.54
CA TYR A 16 16.81 7.13 16.71
C TYR A 16 15.73 8.07 17.28
N GLU A 17 14.56 8.11 16.64
CA GLU A 17 13.43 8.94 17.07
C GLU A 17 12.26 8.15 17.65
N GLY A 18 12.12 6.87 17.30
CA GLY A 18 11.03 6.05 17.82
C GLY A 18 10.70 4.86 16.94
N CYS A 19 9.73 4.08 17.41
CA CYS A 19 9.17 2.95 16.69
C CYS A 19 7.74 3.33 16.27
N PHE A 20 7.43 3.13 14.99
CA PHE A 20 6.18 3.56 14.37
C PHE A 20 5.66 2.46 13.46
N THR A 21 4.34 2.26 13.42
CA THR A 21 3.72 1.54 12.30
C THR A 21 3.91 2.31 11.00
N LEU A 22 3.71 1.68 9.84
CA LEU A 22 3.81 2.35 8.53
C LEU A 22 2.94 3.62 8.47
N ASP A 23 1.69 3.55 8.94
CA ASP A 23 0.78 4.71 8.89
C ASP A 23 1.25 5.85 9.78
N GLU A 24 1.70 5.53 11.00
CA GLU A 24 2.24 6.52 11.94
C GLU A 24 3.52 7.14 11.40
N LEU A 25 4.38 6.34 10.78
CA LEU A 25 5.62 6.80 10.16
C LEU A 25 5.34 7.79 9.03
N LEU A 26 4.40 7.47 8.13
CA LEU A 26 4.02 8.35 7.02
C LEU A 26 3.34 9.63 7.52
N HIS A 27 2.46 9.52 8.52
CA HIS A 27 1.80 10.67 9.12
C HIS A 27 2.80 11.59 9.84
N HIS A 28 3.65 11.00 10.70
CA HIS A 28 4.68 11.71 11.45
C HIS A 28 5.68 12.38 10.51
N GLY A 29 6.11 11.67 9.47
CA GLY A 29 6.99 12.18 8.42
C GLY A 29 6.41 13.40 7.73
N SER A 30 5.16 13.30 7.26
CA SER A 30 4.46 14.39 6.57
C SER A 30 4.27 15.63 7.45
N VAL A 31 3.84 15.46 8.71
CA VAL A 31 3.58 16.58 9.63
C VAL A 31 4.86 17.34 9.99
N HIS A 32 5.98 16.64 10.16
CA HIS A 32 7.24 17.24 10.59
C HIS A 32 8.23 17.51 9.46
N SER A 33 7.84 17.26 8.19
CA SER A 33 8.72 17.35 7.01
C SER A 33 10.04 16.60 7.22
N LEU A 34 9.95 15.41 7.83
CA LEU A 34 11.10 14.70 8.37
C LEU A 34 11.92 14.04 7.26
N THR A 35 13.24 14.12 7.39
CA THR A 35 14.19 13.35 6.56
C THR A 35 14.84 12.26 7.40
N GLY A 36 14.67 11.01 6.98
CA GLY A 36 14.94 9.86 7.84
C GLY A 36 14.83 8.54 7.11
N ILE A 37 15.15 7.47 7.84
CA ILE A 37 15.00 6.09 7.39
C ILE A 37 14.20 5.34 8.44
N GLY A 38 13.04 4.80 8.05
CA GLY A 38 12.33 3.78 8.80
C GLY A 38 12.93 2.42 8.49
N ALA A 39 13.39 1.69 9.50
CA ALA A 39 13.93 0.35 9.35
C ALA A 39 13.08 -0.67 10.11
N SER A 40 12.56 -1.66 9.39
CA SER A 40 11.93 -2.85 9.95
C SER A 40 12.83 -4.05 9.67
N LYS A 41 13.23 -4.78 10.71
CA LYS A 41 14.15 -5.91 10.56
C LYS A 41 13.58 -7.11 11.29
N GLU A 42 13.45 -8.21 10.57
CA GLU A 42 13.17 -9.53 11.11
C GLU A 42 14.39 -10.44 10.92
N GLN A 43 14.29 -11.70 11.34
CA GLN A 43 15.44 -12.62 11.35
C GLN A 43 16.01 -12.87 9.95
N THR A 44 15.16 -12.90 8.92
CA THR A 44 15.54 -13.27 7.54
C THR A 44 15.26 -12.17 6.52
N GLN A 45 14.59 -11.09 6.93
CA GLN A 45 14.20 -10.00 6.04
C GLN A 45 14.41 -8.63 6.68
N ALA A 46 14.74 -7.65 5.86
CA ALA A 46 14.87 -6.26 6.28
C ALA A 46 14.19 -5.35 5.26
N PHE A 47 13.38 -4.42 5.78
CA PHE A 47 12.72 -3.38 5.02
C PHE A 47 13.23 -2.02 5.45
N PHE A 48 13.55 -1.18 4.48
CA PHE A 48 13.94 0.20 4.71
C PHE A 48 13.07 1.13 3.88
N LEU A 49 12.47 2.12 4.54
CA LEU A 49 11.70 3.20 3.91
C LEU A 49 12.44 4.51 4.13
N VAL A 50 12.82 5.19 3.06
CA VAL A 50 13.53 6.47 3.09
C VAL A 50 12.51 7.59 2.98
N LEU A 51 12.46 8.45 3.99
CA LEU A 51 11.67 9.67 4.04
C LEU A 51 12.54 10.86 3.64
N LEU A 52 12.11 11.63 2.66
CA LEU A 52 12.76 12.87 2.24
C LEU A 52 11.73 14.00 2.32
N GLY A 53 12.00 15.00 3.17
CA GLY A 53 11.06 16.11 3.37
C GLY A 53 9.66 15.67 3.81
N GLY A 54 9.54 14.52 4.48
CA GLY A 54 8.28 13.94 4.94
C GLY A 54 7.57 13.02 3.95
N GLU A 55 8.10 12.84 2.74
CA GLU A 55 7.55 11.94 1.74
C GLU A 55 8.37 10.64 1.66
N PRO A 56 7.73 9.47 1.48
CA PRO A 56 8.42 8.19 1.35
C PRO A 56 8.97 8.00 -0.08
N ASP A 57 10.07 8.67 -0.36
CA ASP A 57 10.65 8.76 -1.70
C ASP A 57 11.54 7.57 -2.06
N GLY A 58 11.87 6.68 -1.12
CA GLY A 58 12.68 5.50 -1.39
C GLY A 58 12.30 4.27 -0.58
N ALA A 59 12.48 3.08 -1.15
CA ALA A 59 12.19 1.81 -0.49
C ALA A 59 13.21 0.73 -0.88
N ILE A 60 13.63 -0.09 0.10
CA ILE A 60 14.55 -1.21 -0.09
C ILE A 60 14.01 -2.39 0.71
N PHE A 61 13.89 -3.55 0.06
CA PHE A 61 13.55 -4.81 0.71
C PHE A 61 14.66 -5.82 0.49
N ILE A 62 15.08 -6.50 1.54
CA ILE A 62 16.15 -7.49 1.50
C ILE A 62 15.61 -8.77 2.13
N ASP A 63 15.79 -9.89 1.43
CA ASP A 63 15.52 -11.22 1.93
C ASP A 63 16.64 -12.20 1.50
N GLU A 64 16.44 -13.49 1.75
CA GLU A 64 17.38 -14.54 1.33
C GLU A 64 17.52 -14.68 -0.20
N LYS A 65 16.54 -14.20 -0.97
CA LYS A 65 16.51 -14.28 -2.44
C LYS A 65 17.22 -13.11 -3.10
N GLY A 66 17.36 -11.98 -2.41
CA GLY A 66 18.13 -10.84 -2.88
C GLY A 66 17.65 -9.50 -2.34
N THR A 67 17.80 -8.46 -3.15
CA THR A 67 17.39 -7.09 -2.79
C THR A 67 16.49 -6.51 -3.86
N LEU A 68 15.37 -5.95 -3.43
CA LEU A 68 14.42 -5.20 -4.24
C LEU A 68 14.51 -3.71 -3.88
N PHE A 69 14.21 -2.86 -4.85
CA PHE A 69 14.30 -1.40 -4.74
C PHE A 69 13.04 -0.73 -5.28
N GLY A 70 12.70 0.43 -4.73
CA GLY A 70 11.61 1.28 -5.23
C GLY A 70 10.25 0.62 -5.12
N ASP A 71 9.41 0.79 -6.14
CA ASP A 71 8.02 0.31 -6.14
C ASP A 71 7.92 -1.21 -5.92
N THR A 72 8.84 -2.00 -6.49
CA THR A 72 8.86 -3.45 -6.26
C THR A 72 9.13 -3.80 -4.81
N ALA A 73 9.97 -3.04 -4.10
CA ALA A 73 10.16 -3.24 -2.67
C ALA A 73 8.87 -2.91 -1.90
N VAL A 74 8.20 -1.81 -2.23
CA VAL A 74 6.93 -1.39 -1.58
C VAL A 74 5.86 -2.49 -1.64
N LEU A 75 5.77 -3.25 -2.74
CA LEU A 75 4.80 -4.34 -2.88
C LEU A 75 4.97 -5.47 -1.85
N HIS A 76 6.14 -5.58 -1.22
CA HIS A 76 6.40 -6.56 -0.17
C HIS A 76 5.93 -6.12 1.22
N LEU A 77 5.40 -4.90 1.38
CA LEU A 77 4.83 -4.44 2.65
C LEU A 77 3.49 -5.09 2.95
N THR A 78 3.41 -5.77 4.09
CA THR A 78 2.20 -6.39 4.62
C THR A 78 1.37 -5.39 5.44
N GLY A 79 1.99 -4.35 5.99
CA GLY A 79 1.43 -3.38 6.93
C GLY A 79 1.41 -3.83 8.38
N GLN A 80 2.05 -4.95 8.69
CA GLN A 80 2.28 -5.38 10.07
C GLN A 80 3.67 -4.97 10.55
N GLU A 81 4.48 -4.34 9.69
CA GLU A 81 5.82 -3.93 10.00
C GLU A 81 5.82 -2.76 11.00
N GLU A 82 6.67 -2.90 12.01
CA GLU A 82 7.06 -1.80 12.88
C GLU A 82 8.41 -1.26 12.39
N PHE A 83 8.48 0.06 12.23
CA PHE A 83 9.63 0.78 11.73
C PHE A 83 10.30 1.55 12.85
N ASN A 84 11.56 1.23 13.08
CA ASN A 84 12.46 2.07 13.85
C ASN A 84 12.87 3.26 12.97
N LEU A 85 12.40 4.46 13.31
CA LEU A 85 12.72 5.68 12.58
C LEU A 85 14.03 6.26 13.10
N HIS A 86 14.94 6.50 12.15
CA HIS A 86 16.18 7.20 12.39
C HIS A 86 16.29 8.45 11.53
N ARG A 87 16.66 9.58 12.14
CA ARG A 87 16.95 10.82 11.41
C ARG A 87 18.32 10.76 10.75
N VAL A 88 18.35 11.02 9.45
CA VAL A 88 19.59 11.07 8.67
C VAL A 88 19.77 12.44 8.04
N ALA A 89 21.02 12.77 7.72
CA ALA A 89 21.31 14.01 7.01
C ALA A 89 20.69 13.97 5.60
N PRO A 90 20.09 15.08 5.11
CA PRO A 90 19.47 15.12 3.79
C PRO A 90 20.31 14.59 2.63
N PRO A 91 21.63 14.90 2.53
CA PRO A 91 22.46 14.36 1.45
C PRO A 91 22.55 12.82 1.42
N ILE A 92 22.42 12.17 2.58
CA ILE A 92 22.42 10.71 2.69
C ILE A 92 21.09 10.16 2.16
N ALA A 93 19.97 10.77 2.57
CA ALA A 93 18.65 10.39 2.07
C ALA A 93 18.53 10.60 0.55
N ASP A 94 18.98 11.74 0.04
CA ASP A 94 19.01 12.04 -1.40
C ASP A 94 19.78 10.99 -2.20
N ALA A 95 20.98 10.62 -1.72
CA ALA A 95 21.81 9.62 -2.37
C ALA A 95 21.17 8.22 -2.38
N LEU A 96 20.44 7.86 -1.32
CA LEU A 96 19.68 6.61 -1.26
C LEU A 96 18.49 6.65 -2.22
N VAL A 97 17.67 7.69 -2.16
CA VAL A 97 16.50 7.88 -3.03
C VAL A 97 16.88 7.81 -4.50
N ALA A 98 18.03 8.34 -4.90
CA ALA A 98 18.53 8.26 -6.28
C ALA A 98 18.66 6.82 -6.81
N ARG A 99 18.78 5.82 -5.92
CA ARG A 99 18.93 4.40 -6.27
C ARG A 99 17.73 3.54 -5.94
N CYS A 100 16.85 3.98 -5.06
CA CYS A 100 15.73 3.18 -4.56
C CYS A 100 14.37 3.89 -4.66
N ARG A 101 14.25 4.80 -5.61
CA ARG A 101 13.10 5.71 -5.72
C ARG A 101 11.77 4.98 -5.83
N VAL A 102 10.79 5.44 -5.06
CA VAL A 102 9.39 5.05 -5.20
C VAL A 102 8.70 6.09 -6.08
N PHE A 103 8.14 5.65 -7.20
CA PHE A 103 7.39 6.52 -8.10
C PHE A 103 5.90 6.49 -7.77
N GLU A 104 5.37 5.29 -7.50
CA GLU A 104 3.95 5.05 -7.27
C GLU A 104 3.64 5.05 -5.78
N LYS A 105 3.60 6.26 -5.20
CA LYS A 105 3.37 6.48 -3.76
C LYS A 105 1.97 6.05 -3.31
N SER A 106 1.03 5.82 -4.23
CA SER A 106 -0.30 5.30 -3.90
C SER A 106 -0.23 3.93 -3.22
N HIS A 107 0.78 3.12 -3.54
CA HIS A 107 1.03 1.83 -2.88
C HIS A 107 1.36 1.95 -1.39
N LEU A 108 1.90 3.10 -0.97
CA LEU A 108 2.22 3.40 0.44
C LEU A 108 1.09 4.15 1.15
N LYS A 109 0.30 4.94 0.42
CA LYS A 109 -0.77 5.76 0.98
C LYS A 109 -2.03 4.91 1.14
N LYS A 110 -2.43 4.60 2.38
CA LYS A 110 -3.83 4.24 2.65
C LYS A 110 -4.71 5.36 2.12
N SER A 111 -5.56 5.06 1.14
CA SER A 111 -6.64 5.95 0.78
C SER A 111 -7.60 6.08 1.97
N GLY A 112 -7.52 7.21 2.66
CA GLY A 112 -8.68 7.94 3.13
C GLY A 112 -9.32 7.48 4.44
N ARG A 113 -8.90 8.16 5.52
CA ARG A 113 -9.54 8.30 6.83
C ARG A 113 -9.47 7.07 7.74
N LEU A 114 -8.56 7.17 8.71
CA LEU A 114 -8.77 6.62 10.06
C LEU A 114 -10.23 6.87 10.45
N GLU A 115 -11.03 5.80 10.54
CA GLU A 115 -12.32 5.86 11.19
C GLU A 115 -12.08 6.44 12.59
N ILE A 116 -12.83 7.48 12.97
CA ILE A 116 -12.82 7.99 14.35
C ILE A 116 -13.01 6.77 15.25
N PRO A 117 -12.09 6.48 16.20
CA PRO A 117 -12.22 5.30 17.02
C PRO A 117 -13.53 5.39 17.78
N THR A 118 -14.46 4.49 17.46
CA THR A 118 -15.70 4.37 18.21
C THR A 118 -15.35 3.66 19.50
N ILE A 119 -15.48 4.36 20.64
CA ILE A 119 -15.22 3.81 21.97
C ILE A 119 -16.10 2.54 22.12
N GLY A 120 -15.46 1.37 22.18
CA GLY A 120 -16.12 0.07 22.32
C GLY A 120 -16.00 -0.91 21.13
N ALA A 121 -15.23 -0.61 20.07
CA ALA A 121 -15.02 -1.56 18.99
C ALA A 121 -14.16 -2.79 19.42
N PRO A 122 -14.51 -4.02 19.01
CA PRO A 122 -13.76 -5.24 19.36
C PRO A 122 -12.33 -5.21 18.78
N PRO A 123 -11.39 -6.01 19.33
CA PRO A 123 -9.97 -5.83 19.13
C PRO A 123 -9.55 -6.05 17.67
N ARG A 124 -8.82 -5.06 17.13
CA ARG A 124 -8.00 -5.11 15.90
C ARG A 124 -8.77 -5.55 14.64
N GLN A 125 -9.46 -4.60 14.01
CA GLN A 125 -9.80 -4.74 12.58
C GLN A 125 -8.50 -4.95 11.80
N ARG A 126 -8.31 -6.16 11.26
CA ARG A 126 -7.11 -6.51 10.50
C ARG A 126 -7.16 -5.81 9.14
N VAL A 127 -6.08 -5.13 8.80
CA VAL A 127 -5.84 -4.57 7.47
C VAL A 127 -5.36 -5.70 6.57
N GLY A 128 -5.84 -5.75 5.34
CA GLY A 128 -5.28 -6.63 4.32
C GLY A 128 -5.42 -6.05 2.92
N VAL A 129 -5.06 -6.86 1.91
CA VAL A 129 -5.00 -6.47 0.51
C VAL A 129 -6.12 -7.15 -0.27
N LEU A 130 -7.00 -6.35 -0.86
CA LEU A 130 -8.01 -6.79 -1.82
C LEU A 130 -7.50 -6.53 -3.23
N CYS A 131 -7.18 -7.59 -3.98
CA CYS A 131 -6.85 -7.48 -5.39
C CYS A 131 -8.04 -7.89 -6.25
N LEU A 132 -8.43 -7.03 -7.17
CA LEU A 132 -9.51 -7.24 -8.12
C LEU A 132 -8.93 -7.39 -9.51
N THR A 133 -9.39 -8.41 -10.24
CA THR A 133 -9.18 -8.50 -11.68
C THR A 133 -10.51 -8.18 -12.36
N VAL A 134 -10.57 -7.05 -13.05
CA VAL A 134 -11.74 -6.62 -13.83
C VAL A 134 -11.65 -7.26 -15.20
N GLN A 135 -12.72 -7.93 -15.60
CA GLN A 135 -12.82 -8.60 -16.90
C GLN A 135 -14.12 -8.22 -17.58
N ASP A 136 -14.06 -8.03 -18.90
CA ASP A 136 -15.20 -7.92 -19.78
C ASP A 136 -15.24 -9.19 -20.64
N ASN A 137 -16.27 -10.03 -20.47
CA ASN A 137 -16.39 -11.30 -21.19
C ASN A 137 -15.13 -12.20 -21.05
N ARG A 138 -14.60 -12.31 -19.83
CA ARG A 138 -13.35 -13.03 -19.48
C ARG A 138 -12.06 -12.44 -20.07
N VAL A 139 -12.11 -11.28 -20.73
CA VAL A 139 -10.93 -10.55 -21.18
C VAL A 139 -10.58 -9.49 -20.14
N PRO A 140 -9.35 -9.45 -19.60
CA PRO A 140 -8.95 -8.42 -18.67
C PRO A 140 -9.13 -7.01 -19.24
N LEU A 141 -9.76 -6.13 -18.46
CA LEU A 141 -10.09 -4.80 -18.90
C LEU A 141 -9.13 -3.78 -18.28
N ALA A 142 -8.16 -3.32 -19.08
CA ALA A 142 -7.26 -2.25 -18.69
C ALA A 142 -7.93 -0.87 -18.76
N GLY A 143 -7.52 0.06 -17.90
CA GLY A 143 -8.02 1.44 -17.88
C GLY A 143 -9.42 1.63 -17.28
N ALA A 144 -10.03 0.61 -16.67
CA ALA A 144 -11.30 0.75 -15.96
C ALA A 144 -11.10 1.43 -14.61
N HIS A 145 -11.98 2.37 -14.26
CA HIS A 145 -11.93 3.06 -12.98
C HIS A 145 -12.71 2.28 -11.92
N VAL A 146 -12.02 1.77 -10.92
CA VAL A 146 -12.61 1.01 -9.82
C VAL A 146 -12.71 1.88 -8.58
N SER A 147 -13.86 1.87 -7.91
CA SER A 147 -14.07 2.61 -6.66
C SER A 147 -14.71 1.74 -5.59
N ILE A 148 -14.13 1.76 -4.40
CA ILE A 148 -14.60 1.04 -3.22
C ILE A 148 -15.35 1.99 -2.31
N ARG A 149 -16.58 1.61 -1.94
CA ARG A 149 -17.52 2.42 -1.16
C ARG A 149 -17.97 1.69 0.09
N LYS A 150 -18.18 2.46 1.16
CA LYS A 150 -18.89 2.03 2.38
C LYS A 150 -20.10 2.94 2.56
N GLY A 151 -21.29 2.43 2.25
CA GLY A 151 -22.50 3.25 2.13
C GLY A 151 -22.38 4.29 1.01
N LYS A 152 -22.63 5.57 1.31
CA LYS A 152 -22.53 6.68 0.34
C LYS A 152 -21.10 7.21 0.15
N LEU A 153 -20.15 6.79 0.99
CA LEU A 153 -18.78 7.30 0.99
C LEU A 153 -17.89 6.46 0.08
N VAL A 154 -17.14 7.12 -0.82
CA VAL A 154 -16.01 6.51 -1.53
C VAL A 154 -14.82 6.49 -0.58
N ILE A 155 -14.30 5.30 -0.30
CA ILE A 155 -13.16 5.07 0.58
C ILE A 155 -11.86 5.14 -0.21
N THR A 156 -11.82 4.47 -1.36
CA THR A 156 -10.68 4.44 -2.27
C THR A 156 -11.14 4.17 -3.69
N GLY A 157 -10.26 4.41 -4.65
CA GLY A 157 -10.45 4.04 -6.04
C GLY A 157 -9.13 4.17 -6.79
N ASP A 158 -9.01 3.42 -7.88
CA ASP A 158 -7.82 3.36 -8.72
C ASP A 158 -8.21 2.81 -10.11
N VAL A 159 -7.29 2.86 -11.05
CA VAL A 159 -7.48 2.43 -12.44
C VAL A 159 -6.76 1.11 -12.66
N THR A 160 -7.44 0.16 -13.30
CA THR A 160 -6.87 -1.16 -13.60
C THR A 160 -5.67 -1.08 -14.55
N ASP A 161 -4.64 -1.88 -14.26
CA ASP A 161 -3.42 -2.01 -15.07
C ASP A 161 -3.64 -2.76 -16.40
N SER A 162 -2.55 -3.08 -17.12
CA SER A 162 -2.60 -3.82 -18.38
C SER A 162 -3.15 -5.25 -18.26
N GLU A 163 -3.16 -5.82 -17.06
CA GLU A 163 -3.74 -7.12 -16.74
C GLU A 163 -5.16 -7.01 -16.16
N GLY A 164 -5.77 -5.81 -16.23
CA GLY A 164 -7.09 -5.54 -15.66
C GLY A 164 -7.10 -5.57 -14.13
N ARG A 165 -5.93 -5.51 -13.49
CA ARG A 165 -5.79 -5.70 -12.05
C ARG A 165 -5.71 -4.39 -11.30
N VAL A 166 -6.26 -4.37 -10.10
CA VAL A 166 -6.15 -3.27 -9.15
C VAL A 166 -6.13 -3.83 -7.73
N CYS A 167 -5.33 -3.26 -6.82
CA CYS A 167 -5.22 -3.75 -5.45
C CYS A 167 -5.42 -2.62 -4.43
N PHE A 168 -6.24 -2.88 -3.41
CA PHE A 168 -6.58 -1.93 -2.37
C PHE A 168 -6.20 -2.47 -1.00
N ARG A 169 -5.58 -1.62 -0.17
CA ARG A 169 -5.37 -1.92 1.25
C ARG A 169 -6.60 -1.47 2.04
N LEU A 170 -7.36 -2.42 2.57
CA LEU A 170 -8.64 -2.17 3.24
C LEU A 170 -8.68 -2.87 4.60
N LEU A 171 -9.52 -2.37 5.50
CA LEU A 171 -9.87 -3.08 6.71
C LEU A 171 -10.79 -4.24 6.37
N ALA A 172 -10.73 -5.33 7.12
CA ALA A 172 -11.71 -6.40 7.01
C ALA A 172 -13.13 -5.83 7.12
N GLY A 173 -13.97 -6.12 6.14
CA GLY A 173 -15.31 -5.56 6.04
C GLY A 173 -15.99 -5.82 4.70
N ARG A 174 -17.23 -5.35 4.62
CA ARG A 174 -18.08 -5.46 3.44
C ARG A 174 -18.13 -4.12 2.72
N TYR A 175 -17.83 -4.14 1.43
CA TYR A 175 -17.74 -2.95 0.60
C TYR A 175 -18.59 -3.07 -0.66
N MET A 176 -18.99 -1.93 -1.20
CA MET A 176 -19.54 -1.82 -2.54
C MET A 176 -18.43 -1.41 -3.50
N CYS A 177 -18.05 -2.31 -4.38
CA CYS A 177 -17.17 -2.01 -5.50
C CYS A 177 -18.02 -1.49 -6.66
N VAL A 178 -17.56 -0.40 -7.28
CA VAL A 178 -18.17 0.17 -8.48
C VAL A 178 -17.07 0.32 -9.52
N VAL A 179 -17.20 -0.46 -10.59
CA VAL A 179 -16.34 -0.39 -11.77
C VAL A 179 -17.01 0.52 -12.78
N THR A 180 -16.28 1.49 -13.30
CA THR A 180 -16.69 2.33 -14.42
C THR A 180 -15.78 2.01 -15.59
N ASP A 181 -16.35 1.52 -16.68
CA ASP A 181 -15.59 1.21 -17.88
C ASP A 181 -15.22 2.49 -18.67
N ARG A 182 -14.55 2.32 -19.80
CA ARG A 182 -14.20 3.43 -20.72
C ARG A 182 -15.41 4.08 -21.40
N THR A 183 -16.57 3.42 -21.44
CA THR A 183 -17.80 3.97 -22.02
C THR A 183 -18.61 4.78 -21.01
N GLY A 184 -18.25 4.69 -19.72
CA GLY A 184 -18.90 5.34 -18.60
C GLY A 184 -19.99 4.50 -17.95
N GLU A 185 -20.18 3.25 -18.40
CA GLU A 185 -21.09 2.28 -17.82
C GLU A 185 -20.58 1.84 -16.44
N ARG A 186 -21.50 1.64 -15.49
CA ARG A 186 -21.19 1.39 -14.09
C ARG A 186 -21.71 0.04 -13.61
N THR A 187 -20.79 -0.88 -13.38
CA THR A 187 -21.08 -2.18 -12.76
C THR A 187 -20.84 -2.08 -11.25
N ARG A 188 -21.76 -2.61 -10.44
CA ARG A 188 -21.66 -2.60 -8.98
C ARG A 188 -21.65 -4.02 -8.45
N CYS A 189 -20.69 -4.35 -7.60
CA CYS A 189 -20.65 -5.64 -6.90
C CYS A 189 -20.36 -5.43 -5.41
N ILE A 190 -20.83 -6.37 -4.59
CA ILE A 190 -20.54 -6.39 -3.16
C ILE A 190 -19.33 -7.28 -2.96
N ILE A 191 -18.34 -6.78 -2.22
CA ILE A 191 -17.13 -7.52 -1.90
C ILE A 191 -17.04 -7.65 -0.40
N GLU A 192 -16.94 -8.89 0.05
CA GLU A 192 -16.71 -9.25 1.44
C GLU A 192 -15.25 -9.62 1.62
N PHE A 193 -14.56 -8.82 2.41
CA PHE A 193 -13.13 -8.92 2.63
C PHE A 193 -12.89 -9.29 4.10
N HIS A 194 -12.56 -10.55 4.37
CA HIS A 194 -12.37 -11.05 5.74
C HIS A 194 -10.97 -11.59 6.00
N GLU A 195 -10.20 -11.87 4.95
CA GLU A 195 -8.85 -12.45 5.03
C GLU A 195 -7.77 -11.41 4.73
N PRO A 196 -6.50 -11.62 5.15
CA PRO A 196 -5.42 -10.65 4.96
C PRO A 196 -5.06 -10.40 3.49
N GLN A 197 -5.32 -11.35 2.61
CA GLN A 197 -5.18 -11.23 1.17
C GLN A 197 -6.36 -11.94 0.50
N VAL A 198 -7.05 -11.24 -0.39
CA VAL A 198 -8.15 -11.80 -1.19
C VAL A 198 -7.96 -11.39 -2.63
N GLU A 199 -7.96 -12.38 -3.52
CA GLU A 199 -8.02 -12.19 -4.97
C GLU A 199 -9.42 -12.52 -5.45
N THR A 200 -10.08 -11.54 -6.08
CA THR A 200 -11.46 -11.69 -6.57
C THR A 200 -11.55 -11.22 -8.03
N PHE A 201 -12.37 -11.93 -8.80
CA PHE A 201 -12.70 -11.55 -10.18
C PHE A 201 -14.00 -10.76 -10.21
N VAL A 202 -14.02 -9.69 -11.02
CA VAL A 202 -15.23 -8.92 -11.31
C VAL A 202 -15.48 -8.99 -12.81
N ASP A 203 -16.50 -9.75 -13.20
CA ASP A 203 -16.98 -9.77 -14.58
C ASP A 203 -18.01 -8.65 -14.77
N ILE A 204 -17.80 -7.80 -15.76
CA ILE A 204 -18.75 -6.75 -16.15
C ILE A 204 -19.65 -7.16 -17.33
N GLY A 205 -19.36 -8.31 -17.96
CA GLY A 205 -20.11 -8.88 -19.09
C GLY A 205 -21.15 -9.89 -18.63
N GLY A 206 -22.20 -9.42 -17.97
CA GLY A 206 -23.32 -10.28 -17.57
C GLY A 206 -24.63 -9.51 -17.60
N THR A 207 -25.34 -9.55 -18.72
CA THR A 207 -26.79 -9.42 -18.69
C THR A 207 -27.32 -10.57 -17.83
N GLU A 208 -27.92 -10.24 -16.68
CA GLU A 208 -28.88 -11.15 -16.05
C GLU A 208 -29.98 -11.40 -17.07
N ASP A 209 -29.92 -12.52 -17.78
CA ASP A 209 -31.09 -13.05 -18.48
C ASP A 209 -32.12 -13.40 -17.38
N GLU A 210 -33.20 -12.62 -17.35
CA GLU A 210 -34.43 -12.96 -16.67
C GLU A 210 -34.78 -14.42 -16.97
N SER A 211 -34.63 -15.28 -15.97
CA SER A 211 -35.04 -16.66 -16.03
C SER A 211 -36.37 -16.82 -15.29
N THR A 212 -37.46 -16.56 -16.03
CA THR A 212 -38.86 -17.03 -15.89
C THR A 212 -39.59 -16.96 -14.55
#